data_AF-A0A645EAA1-F1
#
_entry.id   AF-A0A645EAA1-F1
#
_cell.length_a   1.000
_cell.length_b   1.000
_cell.length_c   1.000
_cell.angle_alpha   90.00
_cell.angle_beta   90.00
_cell.angle_gamma   90.00
#
_symmetry.space_group_name_H-M   'P 1'
#
loop_
_entity.id
_entity.type
_entity.pdbx_description
1 polymer ?
#
loop_
_entity_poly.entity_id
_entity_poly.type
_entity_poly.pdbx_seq_one_letter_code
_entity_poly.pdbx_strand_id
1 'polypeptide(L)'
;MKKADGAPVTAEQLSELVDLYSRAAHVSQGLRRCGIDPQEYFEAIREGGDCPVGHVTVRESDGTSTQKYLYSAEEQHAFLHEAELRLAGPAPEVIPGNAESETAAAERAADLARHFDIIDIFEAANCKALAADLAAHGLSPRDVFDNENELFLVSTADKTDAPAKSLEELFRLVRANGQTGLRIQRYKGLGEMNAEQLWETTMDPATRKMIKVTMEDAIMADRMFTLLMGDVVEPRRDYIEKHAAGVKDLDI
;
A
#
# COMPACT_ATOMS: atom_id res chain seq x y z
N MET A 1 15.93 -8.88 23.97
CA MET A 1 14.86 -9.64 23.27
C MET A 1 15.37 -11.03 23.02
N LYS A 2 14.47 -12.02 23.04
CA LYS A 2 14.80 -13.42 22.75
C LYS A 2 13.92 -13.90 21.60
N LYS A 3 14.42 -14.78 20.76
CA LYS A 3 13.58 -15.57 19.87
C LYS A 3 12.79 -16.60 20.70
N ALA A 4 11.77 -17.22 20.12
CA ALA A 4 10.97 -18.26 20.77
C ALA A 4 11.81 -19.47 21.26
N ASP A 5 12.97 -19.71 20.64
CA ASP A 5 13.97 -20.71 21.04
C ASP A 5 14.81 -20.29 22.27
N GLY A 6 14.59 -19.09 22.82
CA GLY A 6 15.32 -18.53 23.94
C GLY A 6 16.66 -17.86 23.59
N ALA A 7 17.08 -17.89 22.32
CA ALA A 7 18.32 -17.27 21.87
C ALA A 7 18.21 -15.73 21.93
N PRO A 8 19.23 -15.02 22.46
CA PRO A 8 19.23 -13.56 22.48
C PRO A 8 19.32 -13.01 21.05
N VAL A 9 18.44 -12.07 20.72
CA VAL A 9 18.50 -11.32 19.44
C VAL A 9 19.53 -10.20 19.59
N THR A 10 20.50 -10.15 18.68
CA THR A 10 21.51 -9.07 18.65
C THR A 10 20.93 -7.76 18.12
N ALA A 11 21.61 -6.63 18.33
CA ALA A 11 21.16 -5.34 17.82
C ALA A 11 21.13 -5.29 16.29
N GLU A 12 22.08 -5.93 15.62
CA GLU A 12 22.15 -6.04 14.16
C GLU A 12 20.94 -6.81 13.61
N GLN A 13 20.65 -7.99 14.19
CA GLN A 13 19.49 -8.79 13.82
C GLN A 13 18.17 -8.05 14.04
N LEU A 14 18.05 -7.27 15.12
CA LEU A 14 16.86 -6.47 15.36
C LEU A 14 16.69 -5.39 14.28
N SER A 15 17.77 -4.72 13.87
CA SER A 15 17.73 -3.73 12.79
C SER A 15 17.25 -4.37 11.49
N GLU A 16 17.80 -5.53 11.13
CA GLU A 16 17.40 -6.28 9.93
C GLU A 16 15.91 -6.67 9.96
N LEU A 17 15.41 -7.16 11.09
CA LEU A 17 13.99 -7.49 11.26
C LEU A 17 13.08 -6.26 11.13
N VAL A 18 13.50 -5.12 11.66
CA VAL A 18 12.77 -3.84 11.54
C VAL A 18 12.78 -3.33 10.08
N ASP A 19 13.89 -3.49 9.37
CA ASP A 19 14.00 -3.12 7.95
C ASP A 19 13.11 -4.02 7.07
N LEU A 20 13.07 -5.33 7.36
CA LEU A 20 12.16 -6.26 6.69
C LEU A 20 10.69 -5.88 6.90
N TYR A 21 10.29 -5.59 8.13
CA TYR A 21 8.94 -5.12 8.40
C TYR A 21 8.64 -3.78 7.70
N SER A 22 9.59 -2.85 7.66
CA SER A 22 9.40 -1.56 7.00
C SER A 22 9.19 -1.72 5.48
N ARG A 23 9.94 -2.64 4.85
CA ARG A 23 9.73 -3.03 3.44
C ARG A 23 8.37 -3.69 3.23
N ALA A 24 7.99 -4.61 4.11
CA ALA A 24 6.68 -5.26 4.07
C ALA A 24 5.53 -4.25 4.20
N ALA A 25 5.65 -3.28 5.10
CA ALA A 25 4.67 -2.22 5.31
C ALA A 25 4.54 -1.31 4.07
N HIS A 26 5.66 -0.99 3.41
CA HIS A 26 5.64 -0.20 2.17
C HIS A 26 4.91 -0.93 1.04
N VAL A 27 5.26 -2.20 0.81
CA VAL A 27 4.59 -3.06 -0.17
C VAL A 27 3.10 -3.21 0.13
N SER A 28 2.74 -3.36 1.40
CA SER A 28 1.34 -3.43 1.86
C SER A 28 0.55 -2.17 1.57
N GLN A 29 1.18 -1.00 1.59
CA GLN A 29 0.54 0.24 1.21
C GLN A 29 0.21 0.24 -0.29
N GLY A 30 1.08 -0.30 -1.13
CA GLY A 30 0.83 -0.53 -2.57
C GLY A 30 -0.38 -1.44 -2.79
N LEU A 31 -0.39 -2.61 -2.16
CA LEU A 31 -1.51 -3.58 -2.24
C LEU A 31 -2.86 -2.96 -1.84
N ARG A 32 -2.88 -2.18 -0.75
CA ARG A 32 -4.10 -1.47 -0.30
C ARG A 32 -4.60 -0.44 -1.32
N ARG A 33 -3.73 0.18 -2.11
CA ARG A 33 -4.15 1.11 -3.19
C ARG A 33 -4.85 0.36 -4.32
N CYS A 34 -4.47 -0.90 -4.54
CA CYS A 34 -5.09 -1.79 -5.51
C CYS A 34 -6.35 -2.48 -4.95
N GLY A 35 -6.76 -2.19 -3.71
CA GLY A 35 -7.94 -2.80 -3.09
C GLY A 35 -7.73 -4.23 -2.58
N ILE A 36 -6.47 -4.66 -2.45
CA ILE A 36 -6.10 -6.00 -1.96
C ILE A 36 -5.74 -5.92 -0.48
N ASP A 37 -6.25 -6.86 0.32
CA ASP A 37 -5.87 -6.97 1.71
C ASP A 37 -4.45 -7.58 1.84
N PRO A 38 -3.50 -6.90 2.51
CA PRO A 38 -2.13 -7.39 2.62
C PRO A 38 -2.02 -8.72 3.37
N GLN A 39 -2.87 -9.01 4.35
CA GLN A 39 -2.79 -10.27 5.09
C GLN A 39 -3.19 -11.42 4.18
N GLU A 40 -4.33 -11.32 3.50
CA GLU A 40 -4.80 -12.33 2.54
C GLU A 40 -3.77 -12.56 1.41
N TYR A 41 -3.16 -11.48 0.92
CA TYR A 41 -2.14 -11.59 -0.11
C TYR A 41 -0.88 -12.32 0.36
N PHE A 42 -0.37 -12.00 1.56
CA PHE A 42 0.82 -12.66 2.11
C PHE A 42 0.55 -14.12 2.48
N GLU A 43 -0.68 -14.48 2.86
CA GLU A 43 -1.11 -15.86 3.10
C GLU A 43 -1.19 -16.70 1.80
N ALA A 44 -1.48 -16.03 0.67
CA ALA A 44 -1.54 -16.63 -0.66
C ALA A 44 -0.15 -16.88 -1.28
N ILE A 45 0.94 -16.34 -0.73
CA ILE A 45 2.29 -16.60 -1.27
C ILE A 45 2.63 -18.10 -1.12
N ARG A 46 2.98 -18.76 -2.23
CA ARG A 46 3.28 -20.20 -2.25
C ARG A 46 4.64 -20.52 -1.60
N GLU A 47 4.80 -21.75 -1.12
CA GLU A 47 6.09 -22.29 -0.64
C GLU A 47 7.13 -22.25 -1.77
N GLY A 48 8.08 -21.31 -1.69
CA GLY A 48 9.03 -21.00 -2.76
C GLY A 48 9.11 -19.52 -3.12
N GLY A 49 8.23 -18.67 -2.57
CA GLY A 49 8.25 -17.22 -2.80
C GLY A 49 7.59 -16.80 -4.12
N ASP A 50 6.75 -17.66 -4.71
CA ASP A 50 5.93 -17.27 -5.85
C ASP A 50 4.73 -16.46 -5.36
N CYS A 51 4.74 -15.19 -5.72
CA CYS A 51 3.73 -14.21 -5.35
C CYS A 51 2.67 -14.10 -6.46
N PRO A 52 1.39 -13.91 -6.09
CA PRO A 52 0.35 -13.65 -7.08
C PRO A 52 0.64 -12.37 -7.88
N VAL A 53 0.52 -12.46 -9.21
CA VAL A 53 0.70 -11.36 -10.15
C VAL A 53 -0.62 -10.66 -10.49
N GLY A 54 -1.75 -11.30 -10.21
CA GLY A 54 -3.07 -10.75 -10.45
C GLY A 54 -4.11 -11.31 -9.49
N HIS A 55 -5.17 -10.54 -9.28
CA HIS A 55 -6.36 -10.95 -8.55
C HIS A 55 -7.59 -10.74 -9.45
N VAL A 56 -8.32 -11.81 -9.73
CA VAL A 56 -9.53 -11.76 -10.57
C VAL A 56 -10.73 -12.07 -9.73
N THR A 57 -11.72 -11.17 -9.78
CA THR A 57 -13.05 -11.38 -9.23
C THR A 57 -14.02 -11.58 -10.39
N VAL A 58 -14.69 -12.73 -10.41
CA VAL A 58 -15.73 -13.05 -11.38
C VAL A 58 -17.07 -13.00 -10.66
N ARG A 59 -17.95 -12.11 -11.10
CA ARG A 59 -19.35 -12.08 -10.65
C ARG A 59 -20.13 -13.08 -11.47
N GLU A 60 -20.71 -14.07 -10.81
CA GLU A 60 -21.54 -15.09 -11.42
C GLU A 60 -22.96 -14.58 -11.69
N SER A 61 -23.65 -15.22 -12.62
CA SER A 61 -25.06 -14.89 -12.96
C SER A 61 -26.06 -15.24 -11.84
N ASP A 62 -25.65 -16.05 -10.86
CA ASP A 62 -26.40 -16.37 -9.65
C ASP A 62 -26.22 -15.33 -8.52
N GLY A 63 -25.38 -14.31 -8.72
CA GLY A 63 -25.07 -13.27 -7.75
C GLY A 63 -23.93 -13.62 -6.78
N THR A 64 -23.35 -14.82 -6.85
CA THR A 64 -22.12 -15.15 -6.14
C THR A 64 -20.90 -14.53 -6.83
N SER A 65 -19.82 -14.33 -6.09
CA SER A 65 -18.56 -13.81 -6.66
C SER A 65 -17.44 -14.79 -6.35
N THR A 66 -16.80 -15.33 -7.38
CA THR A 66 -15.62 -16.16 -7.23
C THR A 66 -14.37 -15.30 -7.36
N GLN A 67 -13.52 -15.34 -6.34
CA GLN A 67 -12.27 -14.60 -6.28
C GLN A 67 -11.10 -15.57 -6.37
N LYS A 68 -10.07 -15.23 -7.16
CA LYS A 68 -8.89 -16.09 -7.32
C LYS A 68 -7.63 -15.27 -7.55
N TYR A 69 -6.59 -15.60 -6.77
CA TYR A 69 -5.22 -15.15 -7.00
C TYR A 69 -4.56 -15.99 -8.12
N LEU A 70 -3.85 -15.31 -9.01
CA LEU A 70 -3.22 -15.88 -10.20
C LEU A 70 -1.72 -15.64 -10.15
N TYR A 71 -0.92 -16.63 -10.55
CA TYR A 71 0.53 -16.63 -10.36
C TYR A 71 1.31 -16.54 -11.67
N SER A 72 0.64 -16.72 -12.82
CA SER A 72 1.23 -16.57 -14.14
C SER A 72 0.22 -16.02 -15.15
N ALA A 73 0.74 -15.42 -16.23
CA ALA A 73 -0.09 -14.97 -17.35
C ALA A 73 -0.85 -16.12 -18.02
N GLU A 74 -0.28 -17.32 -18.03
CA GLU A 74 -0.93 -18.53 -18.58
C GLU A 74 -2.11 -18.98 -17.71
N GLU A 75 -1.93 -19.00 -16.37
CA GLU A 75 -3.02 -19.30 -15.44
C GLU A 75 -4.16 -18.27 -15.55
N GLN A 76 -3.81 -16.98 -15.68
CA GLN A 76 -4.77 -15.91 -15.87
C GLN A 76 -5.58 -16.09 -17.15
N HIS A 77 -4.91 -16.32 -18.27
CA HIS A 77 -5.59 -16.53 -19.55
C HIS A 77 -6.49 -17.75 -19.53
N ALA A 78 -6.03 -18.88 -18.97
CA ALA A 78 -6.85 -20.09 -18.84
C ALA A 78 -8.09 -19.87 -17.95
N PHE A 79 -7.94 -19.20 -16.81
CA PHE A 79 -9.04 -18.93 -15.89
C PHE A 79 -10.07 -17.97 -16.48
N LEU A 80 -9.63 -16.89 -17.13
CA LEU A 80 -10.52 -15.96 -17.82
C LEU A 80 -11.27 -16.66 -18.95
N HIS A 81 -10.58 -17.44 -19.79
CA HIS A 81 -11.21 -18.18 -20.88
C HIS A 81 -12.26 -19.20 -20.36
N GLU A 82 -11.96 -19.91 -19.26
CA GLU A 82 -12.93 -20.82 -18.63
C GLU A 82 -14.15 -20.06 -18.08
N ALA A 83 -13.94 -18.93 -17.42
CA ALA A 83 -15.01 -18.09 -16.90
C ALA A 83 -15.87 -17.47 -18.01
N GLU A 84 -15.26 -17.03 -19.11
CA GLU A 84 -15.94 -16.53 -20.30
C GLU A 84 -16.86 -17.59 -20.92
N LEU A 85 -16.35 -18.82 -21.08
CA LEU A 85 -17.14 -19.95 -21.59
C LEU A 85 -18.32 -20.27 -20.68
N ARG A 86 -18.15 -20.17 -19.36
CA ARG A 86 -19.19 -20.45 -18.37
C ARG A 86 -20.27 -19.37 -18.30
N LEU A 87 -19.91 -18.10 -18.41
CA LEU A 87 -20.83 -16.96 -18.30
C LEU A 87 -21.60 -16.69 -19.60
N ALA A 88 -20.94 -16.78 -20.75
CA ALA A 88 -21.51 -16.35 -22.03
C ALA A 88 -21.48 -17.43 -23.13
N GLY A 89 -20.99 -18.65 -22.86
CA GLY A 89 -20.87 -19.71 -23.88
C GLY A 89 -19.72 -19.46 -24.88
N PRO A 90 -19.62 -20.21 -26.00
CA PRO A 90 -18.58 -19.99 -27.01
C PRO A 90 -18.69 -18.62 -27.69
N ALA A 91 -17.56 -18.00 -28.00
CA ALA A 91 -17.52 -16.69 -28.66
C ALA A 91 -18.16 -16.77 -30.06
N PRO A 92 -19.00 -15.80 -30.45
CA PRO A 92 -19.56 -15.74 -31.80
C PRO A 92 -18.45 -15.53 -32.83
N GLU A 93 -18.54 -16.19 -34.00
CA GLU A 93 -17.62 -15.93 -35.11
C GLU A 93 -17.80 -14.50 -35.61
N VAL A 94 -16.74 -13.69 -35.48
CA VAL A 94 -16.70 -12.34 -36.05
C VAL A 94 -16.39 -12.45 -37.53
N ILE A 95 -17.34 -12.03 -38.37
CA ILE A 95 -17.16 -12.02 -39.83
C ILE A 95 -16.71 -10.60 -40.23
N PRO A 96 -15.46 -10.41 -40.71
CA PRO A 96 -14.95 -9.08 -41.03
C PRO A 96 -15.82 -8.36 -42.06
N GLY A 97 -16.31 -7.16 -41.75
CA GLY A 97 -17.15 -6.35 -42.65
C GLY A 97 -18.66 -6.60 -42.53
N ASN A 98 -19.10 -7.46 -41.60
CA ASN A 98 -20.50 -7.57 -41.24
C ASN A 98 -20.79 -6.83 -39.93
N ALA A 99 -21.42 -5.65 -40.06
CA ALA A 99 -21.76 -4.77 -38.94
C ALA A 99 -22.57 -5.48 -37.85
N GLU A 100 -23.48 -6.39 -38.18
CA GLU A 100 -24.30 -7.11 -37.19
C GLU A 100 -23.46 -8.08 -36.35
N SER A 101 -22.45 -8.72 -36.96
CA SER A 101 -21.54 -9.65 -36.25
C SER A 101 -20.55 -8.90 -35.35
N GLU A 102 -20.10 -7.72 -35.79
CA GLU A 102 -19.19 -6.86 -35.04
C GLU A 102 -19.89 -6.21 -33.84
N THR A 103 -21.15 -5.76 -34.00
CA THR A 103 -21.94 -5.22 -32.89
C THR A 103 -22.29 -6.28 -31.86
N ALA A 104 -22.68 -7.49 -32.27
CA ALA A 104 -22.99 -8.58 -31.35
C ALA A 104 -21.76 -9.02 -30.53
N ALA A 105 -20.58 -9.03 -31.14
CA ALA A 105 -19.32 -9.30 -30.44
C ALA A 105 -18.96 -8.17 -29.45
N ALA A 106 -19.19 -6.91 -29.83
CA ALA A 106 -18.93 -5.76 -28.97
C ALA A 106 -19.87 -5.68 -27.75
N GLU A 107 -21.17 -5.94 -27.94
CA GLU A 107 -22.16 -5.99 -26.85
C GLU A 107 -21.84 -7.11 -25.86
N ARG A 108 -21.51 -8.30 -26.36
CA ARG A 108 -21.05 -9.43 -25.55
C ARG A 108 -19.79 -9.09 -24.74
N ALA A 109 -18.79 -8.48 -25.37
CA ALA A 109 -17.56 -8.09 -24.70
C ALA A 109 -17.84 -7.05 -23.60
N ALA A 110 -18.73 -6.09 -23.86
CA ALA A 110 -19.14 -5.09 -22.87
C ALA A 110 -19.92 -5.72 -21.70
N ASP A 111 -20.75 -6.73 -21.94
CA ASP A 111 -21.45 -7.45 -20.90
C ASP A 111 -20.51 -8.34 -20.07
N LEU A 112 -19.57 -9.05 -20.70
CA LEU A 112 -18.54 -9.82 -20.00
C LEU A 112 -17.64 -8.91 -19.14
N ALA A 113 -17.24 -7.75 -19.64
CA ALA A 113 -16.41 -6.79 -18.89
C ALA A 113 -17.06 -6.29 -17.59
N ARG A 114 -18.39 -6.37 -17.45
CA ARG A 114 -19.09 -6.03 -16.19
C ARG A 114 -19.01 -7.15 -15.14
N HIS A 115 -18.73 -8.37 -15.56
CA HIS A 115 -18.64 -9.55 -14.69
C HIS A 115 -17.21 -9.79 -14.20
N PHE A 116 -16.21 -9.24 -14.90
CA PHE A 116 -14.80 -9.36 -14.51
C PHE A 116 -14.26 -8.09 -13.88
N ASP A 117 -13.68 -8.23 -12.69
CA ASP A 117 -12.81 -7.22 -12.10
C ASP A 117 -11.39 -7.82 -12.02
N ILE A 118 -10.46 -7.23 -12.75
CA ILE A 118 -9.08 -7.72 -12.89
C ILE A 118 -8.16 -6.68 -12.28
N ILE A 119 -7.43 -7.10 -11.25
CA ILE A 119 -6.49 -6.26 -10.54
C ILE A 119 -5.09 -6.82 -10.80
N ASP A 120 -4.28 -6.09 -11.56
CA ASP A 120 -2.87 -6.40 -11.77
C ASP A 120 -2.05 -5.96 -10.56
N ILE A 121 -1.20 -6.86 -10.05
CA ILE A 121 -0.42 -6.65 -8.83
C ILE A 121 1.03 -6.38 -9.21
N PHE A 122 1.36 -5.10 -9.38
CA PHE A 122 2.70 -4.68 -9.78
C PHE A 122 3.75 -4.90 -8.69
N GLU A 123 3.33 -4.97 -7.43
CA GLU A 123 4.18 -5.22 -6.27
C GLU A 123 4.72 -6.65 -6.18
N ALA A 124 4.25 -7.59 -7.02
CA ALA A 124 4.60 -9.01 -6.95
C ALA A 124 6.12 -9.26 -6.97
N ALA A 125 6.89 -8.50 -7.76
CA ALA A 125 8.35 -8.61 -7.80
C ALA A 125 9.00 -8.20 -6.47
N ASN A 126 8.49 -7.15 -5.83
CA ASN A 126 8.96 -6.68 -4.53
C ASN A 126 8.59 -7.68 -3.42
N CYS A 127 7.39 -8.25 -3.48
CA CYS A 127 6.94 -9.31 -2.58
C CYS A 127 7.83 -10.56 -2.69
N LYS A 128 8.23 -10.94 -3.91
CA LYS A 128 9.11 -12.09 -4.14
C LYS A 128 10.51 -11.88 -3.53
N ALA A 129 11.09 -10.70 -3.74
CA ALA A 129 12.36 -10.34 -3.11
C ALA A 129 12.24 -10.34 -1.58
N LEU A 130 11.16 -9.76 -1.05
CA LEU A 130 10.89 -9.75 0.38
C LEU A 130 10.72 -11.17 0.95
N ALA A 131 10.01 -12.06 0.25
CA ALA A 131 9.83 -13.44 0.67
C ALA A 131 11.16 -14.21 0.73
N ALA A 132 12.07 -13.97 -0.22
CA ALA A 132 13.41 -14.54 -0.20
C ALA A 132 14.23 -14.04 1.00
N ASP A 133 14.16 -12.75 1.30
CA ASP A 133 14.86 -12.16 2.44
C ASP A 133 14.27 -12.66 3.77
N LEU A 134 12.95 -12.74 3.90
CA LEU A 134 12.28 -13.33 5.07
C LEU A 134 12.74 -14.77 5.31
N ALA A 135 12.79 -15.58 4.24
CA ALA A 135 13.26 -16.96 4.31
C ALA A 135 14.73 -17.05 4.77
N ALA A 136 15.60 -16.09 4.39
CA ALA A 136 16.97 -16.03 4.86
C ALA A 136 17.08 -15.81 6.39
N HIS A 137 16.07 -15.20 7.00
CA HIS A 137 15.96 -15.03 8.45
C HIS A 137 15.14 -16.13 9.14
N GLY A 138 14.72 -17.17 8.41
CA GLY A 138 13.91 -18.27 8.92
C GLY A 138 12.45 -17.89 9.17
N LEU A 139 11.96 -16.85 8.50
CA LEU A 139 10.59 -16.35 8.59
C LEU A 139 9.84 -16.61 7.30
N SER A 140 8.55 -16.89 7.42
CA SER A 140 7.64 -17.04 6.28
C SER A 140 6.86 -15.74 6.04
N PRO A 141 6.35 -15.50 4.82
CA PRO A 141 5.50 -14.33 4.57
C PRO A 141 4.29 -14.20 5.50
N ARG A 142 3.76 -15.32 6.01
CA ARG A 142 2.67 -15.33 7.01
C ARG A 142 3.07 -14.70 8.34
N ASP A 143 4.34 -14.81 8.73
CA ASP A 143 4.87 -14.33 10.01
C ASP A 143 4.91 -12.78 10.10
N VAL A 144 4.58 -12.08 9.02
CA VAL A 144 4.64 -10.61 8.96
C VAL A 144 3.50 -9.94 9.72
N PHE A 145 2.25 -10.37 9.50
CA PHE A 145 1.05 -9.69 10.00
C PHE A 145 0.39 -10.45 11.16
N ASP A 146 0.03 -11.71 10.94
CA ASP A 146 -0.62 -12.54 11.95
C ASP A 146 -0.11 -13.97 11.90
N ASN A 147 0.13 -14.53 13.09
CA ASN A 147 0.58 -15.89 13.25
C ASN A 147 0.03 -16.43 14.56
N GLU A 148 -0.27 -17.72 14.58
CA GLU A 148 -0.67 -18.39 15.81
C GLU A 148 0.54 -18.66 16.72
N ASN A 149 1.74 -18.74 16.14
CA ASN A 149 2.97 -19.07 16.86
C ASN A 149 3.63 -17.83 17.48
N GLU A 150 4.12 -17.97 18.71
CA GLU A 150 4.97 -16.96 19.34
C GLU A 150 6.35 -17.02 18.70
N LEU A 151 6.77 -15.94 18.02
CA LEU A 151 8.05 -15.88 17.32
C LEU A 151 9.14 -15.21 18.17
N PHE A 152 8.76 -14.18 18.94
CA PHE A 152 9.70 -13.39 19.74
C PHE A 152 9.18 -13.11 21.14
N LEU A 153 10.10 -12.93 22.09
CA LEU A 153 9.84 -12.45 23.43
C LEU A 153 10.54 -11.09 23.63
N VAL A 154 9.73 -10.08 23.86
CA VAL A 154 10.17 -8.69 24.05
C VAL A 154 10.06 -8.32 25.51
N SER A 155 11.20 -8.16 26.18
CA SER A 155 11.24 -7.64 27.54
C SER A 155 10.90 -6.14 27.54
N THR A 156 9.81 -5.78 28.21
CA THR A 156 9.36 -4.39 28.36
C THR A 156 10.12 -3.66 29.48
N ALA A 157 9.94 -2.33 29.56
CA ALA A 157 10.57 -1.49 30.59
C ALA A 157 10.29 -1.97 32.04
N ASP A 158 9.12 -2.57 32.27
CA ASP A 158 8.71 -3.16 33.55
C ASP A 158 9.25 -4.58 33.78
N LYS A 159 10.23 -5.02 32.95
CA LYS A 159 10.82 -6.37 32.94
C LYS A 159 9.81 -7.51 32.76
N THR A 160 8.64 -7.20 32.19
CA THR A 160 7.66 -8.21 31.81
C THR A 160 7.93 -8.61 30.37
N ASP A 161 8.13 -9.90 30.13
CA ASP A 161 8.30 -10.45 28.78
C ASP A 161 6.93 -10.51 28.10
N ALA A 162 6.79 -9.78 27.00
CA ALA A 162 5.60 -9.81 26.15
C ALA A 162 5.90 -10.68 24.91
N PRO A 163 5.05 -11.67 24.60
CA PRO A 163 5.18 -12.43 23.36
C PRO A 163 4.80 -11.56 22.16
N ALA A 164 5.54 -11.70 21.07
CA ALA A 164 5.23 -11.15 19.76
C ALA A 164 5.03 -12.31 18.78
N LYS A 165 3.83 -12.38 18.21
CA LYS A 165 3.44 -13.46 17.29
C LYS A 165 3.77 -13.15 15.84
N SER A 166 3.90 -11.87 15.50
CA SER A 166 4.26 -11.42 14.15
C SER A 166 5.34 -10.35 14.16
N LEU A 167 5.93 -10.08 12.98
CA LEU A 167 6.86 -8.95 12.82
C LEU A 167 6.19 -7.60 13.07
N GLU A 168 4.91 -7.45 12.72
CA GLU A 168 4.14 -6.25 13.05
C GLU A 168 4.07 -6.03 14.56
N GLU A 169 3.74 -7.09 15.31
CA GLU A 169 3.65 -7.00 16.77
C GLU A 169 5.02 -6.73 17.40
N LEU A 170 6.08 -7.38 16.89
CA LEU A 170 7.46 -7.11 17.30
C LEU A 170 7.79 -5.62 17.11
N PHE A 171 7.55 -5.08 15.91
CA PHE A 171 7.80 -3.67 15.61
C PHE A 171 7.00 -2.74 16.52
N ARG A 172 5.72 -3.06 16.77
CA ARG A 172 4.85 -2.30 17.67
C ARG A 172 5.39 -2.27 19.10
N LEU A 173 5.82 -3.42 19.63
CA LEU A 173 6.39 -3.54 20.98
C LEU A 173 7.75 -2.84 21.10
N VAL A 174 8.63 -2.99 20.11
CA VAL A 174 9.93 -2.29 20.05
C VAL A 174 9.71 -0.77 20.05
N ARG A 175 8.79 -0.29 19.23
CA ARG A 175 8.45 1.14 19.15
C ARG A 175 7.85 1.66 20.45
N ALA A 176 6.94 0.91 21.07
CA ALA A 176 6.35 1.28 22.36
C ALA A 176 7.43 1.39 23.44
N ASN A 177 8.34 0.42 23.53
CA ASN A 177 9.46 0.47 24.46
C ASN A 177 10.39 1.68 24.21
N GLY A 178 10.67 2.00 22.94
CA GLY A 178 11.47 3.18 22.59
C GLY A 178 10.77 4.52 22.87
N GLN A 179 9.43 4.52 22.98
CA GLN A 179 8.65 5.70 23.34
C GLN A 179 8.58 5.95 24.85
N THR A 180 8.85 4.94 25.66
CA THR A 180 8.82 5.05 27.13
C THR A 180 9.83 6.09 27.59
N GLY A 181 9.33 7.16 28.23
CA GLY A 181 10.16 8.27 28.73
C GLY A 181 10.37 9.41 27.72
N LEU A 182 9.89 9.30 26.48
CA LEU A 182 9.92 10.42 25.53
C LEU A 182 8.84 11.44 25.88
N ARG A 183 9.25 12.70 26.10
CA ARG A 183 8.34 13.84 26.21
C ARG A 183 8.26 14.56 24.88
N ILE A 184 7.22 14.27 24.09
CA ILE A 184 6.98 14.94 22.81
C ILE A 184 6.19 16.23 23.07
N GLN A 185 6.79 17.38 22.77
CA GLN A 185 6.11 18.68 22.78
C GLN A 185 5.80 19.09 21.33
N ARG A 186 4.52 19.29 21.02
CA ARG A 186 4.09 19.83 19.73
C ARG A 186 3.65 21.26 19.91
N TYR A 187 4.38 22.19 19.30
CA TYR A 187 4.00 23.60 19.24
C TYR A 187 2.88 23.78 18.21
N LYS A 188 1.71 24.29 18.62
CA LYS A 188 0.60 24.58 17.70
C LYS A 188 0.66 25.98 17.11
N GLY A 189 1.42 26.87 17.75
CA GLY A 189 1.71 28.21 17.27
C GLY A 189 3.03 28.73 17.85
N LEU A 190 3.50 29.84 17.30
CA LEU A 190 4.79 30.45 17.71
C LEU A 190 4.78 30.93 19.16
N GLY A 191 3.61 31.32 19.71
CA GLY A 191 3.49 31.77 21.10
C GLY A 191 3.66 30.67 22.16
N GLU A 192 3.71 29.40 21.76
CA GLU A 192 4.01 28.28 22.67
C GLU A 192 5.52 28.02 22.83
N MET A 193 6.35 28.71 22.04
CA MET A 193 7.81 28.61 22.08
C MET A 193 8.41 29.76 22.90
N ASN A 194 9.48 29.47 23.63
CA ASN A 194 10.25 30.50 24.33
C ASN A 194 11.12 31.31 23.34
N ALA A 195 11.52 32.53 23.73
CA ALA A 195 12.29 33.43 22.87
C ALA A 195 13.62 32.82 22.37
N GLU A 196 14.35 32.10 23.22
CA GLU A 196 15.61 31.43 22.85
C GLU A 196 15.37 30.35 21.78
N GLN A 197 14.32 29.53 21.94
CA GLN A 197 13.96 28.48 20.99
C GLN A 197 13.57 29.08 19.63
N LEU A 198 12.78 30.15 19.61
CA LEU A 198 12.41 30.84 18.37
C LEU A 198 13.64 31.39 17.65
N TRP A 199 14.56 31.99 18.40
CA TRP A 199 15.79 32.53 17.82
C TRP A 199 16.61 31.43 17.15
N GLU A 200 16.95 30.37 17.89
CA GLU A 200 17.81 29.27 17.41
C GLU A 200 17.21 28.49 16.25
N THR A 201 15.88 28.32 16.22
CA THR A 201 15.21 27.46 15.23
C THR A 201 14.72 28.22 14.00
N THR A 202 14.33 29.50 14.14
CA THR A 202 13.64 30.22 13.06
C THR A 202 14.27 31.57 12.68
N MET A 203 14.99 32.25 13.58
CA MET A 203 15.44 33.63 13.31
C MET A 203 16.93 33.75 13.00
N ASP A 204 17.77 32.91 13.58
CA ASP A 204 19.23 32.95 13.40
C ASP A 204 19.60 32.73 11.92
N PRO A 205 20.25 33.70 11.25
CA PRO A 205 20.69 33.57 9.86
C PRO A 205 21.60 32.37 9.59
N ALA A 206 22.32 31.86 10.60
CA ALA A 206 23.21 30.73 10.45
C ALA A 206 22.48 29.38 10.38
N THR A 207 21.32 29.24 11.06
CA THR A 207 20.58 27.97 11.17
C THR A 207 19.23 27.97 10.45
N ARG A 208 18.64 29.15 10.23
CA ARG A 208 17.31 29.28 9.65
C ARG A 208 17.25 28.79 8.21
N LYS A 209 16.12 28.18 7.85
CA LYS A 209 15.79 27.80 6.48
C LYS A 209 14.72 28.74 5.95
N MET A 210 15.06 29.53 4.93
CA MET A 210 14.11 30.44 4.26
C MET A 210 13.76 29.91 2.88
N ILE A 211 12.48 29.98 2.53
CA ILE A 211 11.99 29.69 1.18
C ILE A 211 11.78 31.04 0.47
N LYS A 212 12.44 31.22 -0.67
CA LYS A 212 12.25 32.41 -1.52
C LYS A 212 11.11 32.14 -2.48
N VAL A 213 10.01 32.88 -2.34
CA VAL A 213 8.88 32.81 -3.28
C VAL A 213 9.29 33.47 -4.59
N THR A 214 9.14 32.74 -5.70
CA THR A 214 9.39 33.20 -7.07
C THR A 214 8.08 33.21 -7.86
N MET A 215 8.03 34.01 -8.93
CA MET A 215 6.90 34.06 -9.84
C MET A 215 7.41 33.80 -11.25
N GLU A 216 7.12 32.61 -11.77
CA GLU A 216 7.57 32.18 -13.10
C GLU A 216 6.56 32.59 -14.17
N ASP A 217 5.27 32.28 -13.95
CA ASP A 217 4.17 32.67 -14.85
C ASP A 217 3.14 33.48 -14.07
N ALA A 218 3.12 34.78 -14.32
CA ALA A 218 2.20 35.72 -13.69
C ALA A 218 0.73 35.46 -14.08
N ILE A 219 0.47 34.98 -15.30
CA ILE A 219 -0.88 34.75 -15.80
C ILE A 219 -1.47 33.50 -15.15
N MET A 220 -0.67 32.42 -15.05
CA MET A 220 -1.09 31.21 -14.36
C MET A 220 -1.29 31.44 -12.87
N ALA A 221 -0.40 32.20 -12.23
CA ALA A 221 -0.54 32.57 -10.82
C ALA A 221 -1.84 33.34 -10.56
N ASP A 222 -2.13 34.38 -11.37
CA ASP A 222 -3.36 35.17 -11.23
C ASP A 222 -4.65 34.34 -11.42
N ARG A 223 -4.64 33.45 -12.41
CA ARG A 223 -5.74 32.48 -12.60
C ARG A 223 -5.92 31.59 -11.36
N MET A 224 -4.83 31.08 -10.79
CA MET A 224 -4.88 30.23 -9.60
C MET A 224 -5.36 31.01 -8.36
N PHE A 225 -4.92 32.25 -8.18
CA PHE A 225 -5.41 33.13 -7.12
C PHE A 225 -6.91 33.39 -7.26
N THR A 226 -7.39 33.72 -8.46
CA THR A 226 -8.82 33.95 -8.72
C THR A 226 -9.65 32.69 -8.46
N LEU A 227 -9.15 31.52 -8.90
CA LEU A 227 -9.81 30.24 -8.69
C LEU A 227 -9.91 29.86 -7.19
N LEU A 228 -8.81 30.00 -6.44
CA LEU A 228 -8.71 29.51 -5.06
C LEU A 228 -9.18 30.53 -4.02
N MET A 229 -9.04 31.82 -4.30
CA MET A 229 -9.33 32.91 -3.36
C MET A 229 -10.48 33.82 -3.82
N GLY A 230 -10.99 33.68 -5.05
CA GLY A 230 -12.10 34.48 -5.56
C GLY A 230 -13.47 34.06 -5.01
N ASP A 231 -14.50 34.87 -5.21
CA ASP A 231 -15.79 34.72 -4.51
C ASP A 231 -16.64 33.53 -4.96
N VAL A 232 -16.36 32.96 -6.14
CA VAL A 232 -17.17 31.89 -6.73
C VAL A 232 -16.76 30.53 -6.17
N VAL A 233 -17.71 29.83 -5.53
CA VAL A 233 -17.45 28.57 -4.82
C VAL A 233 -17.33 27.37 -5.76
N GLU A 234 -18.20 27.25 -6.77
CA GLU A 234 -18.26 26.09 -7.67
C GLU A 234 -16.90 25.74 -8.32
N PRO A 235 -16.20 26.67 -9.00
CA PRO A 235 -14.92 26.38 -9.65
C PRO A 235 -13.84 25.93 -8.66
N ARG A 236 -13.88 26.48 -7.44
CA ARG A 236 -12.96 26.10 -6.36
C ARG A 236 -13.24 24.68 -5.87
N ARG A 237 -14.52 24.32 -5.69
CA ARG A 237 -14.92 22.99 -5.23
C ARG A 237 -14.48 21.92 -6.22
N ASP A 238 -14.80 22.11 -7.51
CA ASP A 238 -14.44 21.16 -8.56
C ASP A 238 -12.91 20.99 -8.67
N TYR A 239 -12.15 22.08 -8.50
CA TYR A 239 -10.69 22.02 -8.50
C TYR A 239 -10.14 21.19 -7.33
N ILE A 240 -10.68 21.39 -6.11
CA ILE A 240 -10.26 20.66 -4.91
C ILE A 240 -10.64 19.18 -5.06
N GLU A 241 -11.87 18.85 -5.45
CA GLU A 241 -12.30 17.46 -5.64
C GLU A 241 -11.41 16.71 -6.63
N LYS A 242 -11.02 17.38 -7.72
CA LYS A 242 -10.17 16.79 -8.75
C LYS A 242 -8.71 16.58 -8.32
N HIS A 243 -8.12 17.49 -7.53
CA HIS A 243 -6.67 17.49 -7.27
C HIS A 243 -6.28 17.19 -5.82
N ALA A 244 -7.21 17.19 -4.85
CA ALA A 244 -6.89 17.00 -3.44
C ALA A 244 -6.19 15.67 -3.14
N ALA A 245 -6.55 14.60 -3.87
CA ALA A 245 -5.94 13.29 -3.70
C ALA A 245 -4.46 13.25 -4.12
N GLY A 246 -4.05 14.09 -5.08
CA GLY A 246 -2.69 14.13 -5.64
C GLY A 246 -1.72 15.06 -4.91
N VAL A 247 -2.15 15.78 -3.86
CA VAL A 247 -1.30 16.78 -3.17
C VAL A 247 -0.02 16.17 -2.57
N LYS A 248 -0.08 14.91 -2.14
CA LYS A 248 1.09 14.21 -1.57
C LYS A 248 2.16 13.88 -2.61
N ASP A 249 1.79 13.87 -3.88
CA ASP A 249 2.63 13.41 -4.99
C ASP A 249 3.16 14.58 -5.84
N LEU A 250 2.99 15.84 -5.38
CA LEU A 250 3.42 17.04 -6.12
C LEU A 250 4.94 17.16 -6.28
N ASP A 251 5.70 16.58 -5.36
CA ASP A 251 7.17 16.73 -5.26
C ASP A 251 7.93 15.38 -5.40
N ILE A 252 7.32 14.33 -5.98
CA ILE A 252 7.97 13.02 -6.21
C ILE A 252 8.89 13.05 -7.44
#